data_AF-A0A0M5IPR1-F1
#
_entry.id   AF-A0A0M5IPR1-F1
#
_cell.length_a   1.000
_cell.length_b   1.000
_cell.length_c   1.000
_cell.angle_alpha   90.00
_cell.angle_beta   90.00
_cell.angle_gamma   90.00
#
_symmetry.space_group_name_H-M   'P 1'
#
loop_
_entity.id
_entity.type
_entity.pdbx_description
1 polymer ?
#
loop_
_entity_poly.entity_id
_entity_poly.type
_entity_poly.pdbx_seq_one_letter_code
_entity_poly.pdbx_strand_id
1 'polypeptide(L)'
;MFAALTRPSLGNASASAKIYLRPACFVDRPHELDEACLRLADTMLWFAAWQISVRDGGAPRSALVPVPELDDWIAAMPDALGQAAMAQRAAVQRPRSALVLGERTVRLNEPQLMGILNVTPDSFSDGGKHVDAVAAAEAGFAMAAAGAAIIDVGGESTRPGAPLVWEGDEVARVEGVVAALAKGGVAVSIDTRKAAVMEAALAAGAAIVNDISALRYDARAVEVVTGAGCPVVLMHAPSAKSDPHEGSGYDHPLLDVYDMLEARIAACIAAGIDPAKIIVDPGLGFGKGVADNLALVNGLALFHTLGCPILFGASRKRMVGALDNEAPADQRLGGSVALHYQAASQGAQLLRVHDIAENRQALRVWRGLRDAALTA
;
A
#
# COMPACT_ATOMS: atom_id res chain seq x y z
N MET A 1 12.55 -0.22 -24.87
CA MET A 1 11.68 -0.92 -25.84
C MET A 1 11.27 -2.22 -25.18
N PHE A 2 9.99 -2.45 -24.88
CA PHE A 2 9.56 -3.69 -24.25
C PHE A 2 9.78 -4.84 -25.23
N ALA A 3 10.50 -5.89 -24.83
CA ALA A 3 10.63 -7.08 -25.64
C ALA A 3 9.26 -7.80 -25.64
N ALA A 4 8.68 -7.96 -26.83
CA ALA A 4 7.35 -8.56 -26.97
C ALA A 4 7.38 -10.02 -26.50
N LEU A 5 6.46 -10.36 -25.61
CA LEU A 5 6.18 -11.75 -25.24
C LEU A 5 5.17 -12.32 -26.23
N THR A 6 5.40 -13.53 -26.73
CA THR A 6 4.45 -14.26 -27.57
C THR A 6 4.04 -15.55 -26.89
N ARG A 7 2.79 -16.01 -27.14
CA ARG A 7 2.28 -17.27 -26.59
C ARG A 7 3.22 -18.47 -26.84
N PRO A 8 3.79 -18.68 -28.06
CA PRO A 8 4.75 -19.77 -28.28
C PRO A 8 6.05 -19.63 -27.48
N SER A 9 6.48 -18.40 -27.16
CA SER A 9 7.71 -18.16 -26.41
C SER A 9 7.60 -18.45 -24.91
N LEU A 10 6.39 -18.71 -24.40
CA LEU A 10 6.15 -19.06 -22.99
C LEU A 10 6.54 -20.51 -22.69
N GLY A 11 6.29 -21.44 -23.61
CA GLY A 11 6.60 -22.86 -23.41
C GLY A 11 8.10 -23.15 -23.24
N ASN A 12 8.96 -22.19 -23.62
CA ASN A 12 10.42 -22.29 -23.49
C ASN A 12 10.97 -21.57 -22.24
N ALA A 13 10.11 -21.07 -21.35
CA ALA A 13 10.55 -20.41 -20.13
C ALA A 13 11.32 -21.39 -19.22
N SER A 14 12.41 -20.93 -18.61
CA SER A 14 13.21 -21.76 -17.73
C SER A 14 12.46 -22.10 -16.43
N ALA A 15 12.96 -23.09 -15.70
CA ALA A 15 12.40 -23.48 -14.41
C ALA A 15 12.49 -22.39 -13.32
N SER A 16 13.35 -21.38 -13.48
CA SER A 16 13.48 -20.25 -12.56
C SER A 16 12.69 -19.01 -13.01
N ALA A 17 11.98 -19.09 -14.15
CA ALA A 17 11.21 -17.99 -14.65
C ALA A 17 10.07 -17.60 -13.69
N LYS A 18 9.82 -16.29 -13.57
CA LYS A 18 8.70 -15.74 -12.81
C LYS A 18 7.69 -15.07 -13.74
N ILE A 19 6.42 -15.21 -13.42
CA ILE A 19 5.27 -14.64 -14.14
C ILE A 19 4.59 -13.56 -13.30
N TYR A 20 4.10 -12.51 -13.94
CA TYR A 20 3.40 -11.40 -13.29
C TYR A 20 2.18 -11.01 -14.13
N LEU A 21 0.98 -11.14 -13.56
CA LEU A 21 -0.30 -10.84 -14.20
C LEU A 21 -0.86 -9.53 -13.66
N ARG A 22 -0.62 -8.43 -14.37
CA ARG A 22 -1.15 -7.12 -13.96
C ARG A 22 -2.52 -6.87 -14.60
N PRO A 23 -3.59 -6.59 -13.84
CA PRO A 23 -4.84 -6.06 -14.40
C PRO A 23 -4.58 -4.80 -15.24
N ALA A 24 -5.13 -4.76 -16.45
CA ALA A 24 -4.92 -3.69 -17.43
C ALA A 24 -6.20 -3.43 -18.23
N CYS A 25 -6.25 -2.28 -18.92
CA CYS A 25 -7.44 -1.86 -19.67
C CYS A 25 -8.67 -1.83 -18.75
N PHE A 26 -8.62 -0.99 -17.72
CA PHE A 26 -9.77 -0.77 -16.84
C PHE A 26 -10.95 -0.22 -17.63
N VAL A 27 -12.16 -0.71 -17.33
CA VAL A 27 -13.38 -0.41 -18.06
C VAL A 27 -14.43 0.17 -17.14
N ASP A 28 -15.17 1.14 -17.67
CA ASP A 28 -16.19 1.87 -16.94
C ASP A 28 -17.56 1.17 -17.03
N ARG A 29 -17.83 0.50 -18.16
CA ARG A 29 -19.11 -0.13 -18.51
C ARG A 29 -18.93 -1.65 -18.68
N PRO A 30 -18.76 -2.40 -17.59
CA PRO A 30 -18.50 -3.84 -17.65
C PRO A 30 -19.63 -4.64 -18.30
N HIS A 31 -20.87 -4.15 -18.23
CA HIS A 31 -22.05 -4.78 -18.83
C HIS A 31 -22.02 -4.82 -20.37
N GLU A 32 -21.17 -4.04 -21.01
CA GLU A 32 -20.98 -4.08 -22.48
C GLU A 32 -19.98 -5.16 -22.93
N LEU A 33 -19.28 -5.77 -21.97
CA LEU A 33 -18.22 -6.74 -22.23
C LEU A 33 -18.55 -8.15 -21.76
N ASP A 34 -19.65 -8.35 -21.03
CA ASP A 34 -20.05 -9.65 -20.47
C ASP A 34 -18.85 -10.36 -19.79
N GLU A 35 -18.52 -11.58 -20.24
CA GLU A 35 -17.42 -12.40 -19.74
C GLU A 35 -16.02 -11.91 -20.17
N ALA A 36 -15.93 -10.88 -21.02
CA ALA A 36 -14.68 -10.30 -21.49
C ALA A 36 -14.07 -9.27 -20.52
N CYS A 37 -14.61 -9.15 -19.30
CA CYS A 37 -14.00 -8.38 -18.23
C CYS A 37 -14.07 -9.10 -16.88
N LEU A 38 -13.18 -8.74 -15.95
CA LEU A 38 -13.17 -9.26 -14.59
C LEU A 38 -13.25 -8.12 -13.58
N ARG A 39 -13.95 -8.38 -12.47
CA ARG A 39 -14.05 -7.46 -11.33
C ARG A 39 -12.83 -7.61 -10.43
N LEU A 40 -12.26 -6.49 -10.01
CA LEU A 40 -11.10 -6.42 -9.14
C LEU A 40 -11.52 -6.48 -7.66
N ALA A 41 -11.17 -7.54 -6.93
CA ALA A 41 -11.28 -7.70 -5.48
C ALA A 41 -12.62 -7.23 -4.83
N ASP A 42 -13.76 -7.42 -5.52
CA ASP A 42 -15.09 -6.93 -5.13
C ASP A 42 -15.24 -5.39 -5.06
N THR A 43 -14.36 -4.65 -5.74
CA THR A 43 -14.43 -3.18 -5.85
C THR A 43 -15.35 -2.73 -6.99
N MET A 44 -15.42 -1.43 -7.26
CA MET A 44 -16.11 -0.86 -8.44
C MET A 44 -15.23 -0.78 -9.69
N LEU A 45 -14.21 -1.62 -9.78
CA LEU A 45 -13.28 -1.62 -10.89
C LEU A 45 -13.37 -2.95 -11.64
N TRP A 46 -13.44 -2.83 -12.95
CA TRP A 46 -13.37 -3.93 -13.89
C TRP A 46 -12.25 -3.69 -14.88
N PHE A 47 -11.69 -4.77 -15.42
CA PHE A 47 -10.60 -4.70 -16.38
C PHE A 47 -10.80 -5.77 -17.47
N ALA A 48 -10.39 -5.45 -18.69
CA ALA A 48 -10.64 -6.28 -19.88
C ALA A 48 -9.38 -7.00 -20.39
N ALA A 49 -8.20 -6.73 -19.82
CA ALA A 49 -6.96 -7.37 -20.22
C ALA A 49 -5.99 -7.57 -19.06
N TRP A 50 -5.05 -8.48 -19.25
CA TRP A 50 -3.89 -8.72 -18.40
C TRP A 50 -2.66 -8.24 -19.12
N GLN A 51 -1.84 -7.42 -18.48
CA GLN A 51 -0.44 -7.33 -18.88
C GLN A 51 0.33 -8.46 -18.21
N ILE A 52 0.67 -9.46 -19.01
CA ILE A 52 1.49 -10.59 -18.59
C ILE A 52 2.95 -10.22 -18.80
N SER A 53 3.77 -10.40 -17.77
CA SER A 53 5.23 -10.21 -17.83
C SER A 53 5.96 -11.46 -17.37
N VAL A 54 7.00 -11.86 -18.09
CA VAL A 54 7.88 -12.98 -17.72
C VAL A 54 9.28 -12.47 -17.46
N ARG A 55 9.86 -12.83 -16.32
CA ARG A 55 11.26 -12.60 -16.00
C ARG A 55 12.01 -13.92 -15.97
N ASP A 56 12.96 -14.09 -16.88
CA ASP A 56 13.68 -15.35 -17.11
C ASP A 56 15.14 -15.06 -17.52
N GLY A 57 15.97 -14.59 -16.58
CA GLY A 57 17.38 -14.30 -16.85
C GLY A 57 17.61 -13.14 -17.82
N GLY A 58 17.02 -11.96 -17.57
CA GLY A 58 17.20 -10.77 -18.40
C GLY A 58 16.09 -9.73 -18.19
N ALA A 59 15.98 -8.78 -19.12
CA ALA A 59 14.89 -7.80 -19.13
C ALA A 59 13.52 -8.50 -19.26
N PRO A 60 12.51 -8.13 -18.47
CA PRO A 60 11.19 -8.74 -18.57
C PRO A 60 10.57 -8.57 -19.96
N ARG A 61 9.93 -9.64 -20.44
CA ARG A 61 9.15 -9.64 -21.68
C ARG A 61 7.68 -9.57 -21.34
N SER A 62 6.91 -8.74 -22.05
CA SER A 62 5.48 -8.55 -21.73
C SER A 62 4.57 -8.65 -22.94
N ALA A 63 3.32 -9.04 -22.69
CA ALA A 63 2.21 -8.99 -23.63
C ALA A 63 0.95 -8.46 -22.95
N LEU A 64 0.09 -7.80 -23.73
CA LEU A 64 -1.27 -7.50 -23.32
C LEU A 64 -2.18 -8.63 -23.83
N VAL A 65 -2.94 -9.23 -22.93
CA VAL A 65 -3.75 -10.43 -23.19
C VAL A 65 -5.18 -10.16 -22.75
N PRO A 66 -6.18 -10.18 -23.66
CA PRO A 66 -7.58 -10.04 -23.28
C PRO A 66 -8.00 -11.08 -22.22
N VAL A 67 -8.93 -10.71 -21.34
CA VAL A 67 -9.44 -11.62 -20.30
C VAL A 67 -9.87 -13.00 -20.84
N PRO A 68 -10.63 -13.11 -21.95
CA PRO A 68 -11.04 -14.41 -22.49
C PRO A 68 -9.90 -15.29 -22.99
N GLU A 69 -8.76 -14.69 -23.33
CA GLU A 69 -7.61 -15.42 -23.87
C GLU A 69 -6.65 -15.92 -22.79
N LEU A 70 -6.82 -15.52 -21.52
CA LEU A 70 -5.84 -15.83 -20.48
C LEU A 70 -5.63 -17.35 -20.31
N ASP A 71 -6.69 -18.15 -20.41
CA ASP A 71 -6.60 -19.59 -20.21
C ASP A 71 -5.76 -20.29 -21.29
N ASP A 72 -5.86 -19.84 -22.54
CA ASP A 72 -4.98 -20.31 -23.62
C ASP A 72 -3.51 -19.94 -23.37
N TRP A 73 -3.28 -18.76 -22.81
CA TRP A 73 -1.93 -18.30 -22.48
C TRP A 73 -1.34 -19.10 -21.33
N ILE A 74 -2.13 -19.42 -20.30
CA ILE A 74 -1.75 -20.29 -19.17
C ILE A 74 -1.45 -21.71 -19.68
N ALA A 75 -2.27 -22.26 -20.56
CA ALA A 75 -2.08 -23.60 -21.13
C ALA A 75 -0.79 -23.75 -21.95
N ALA A 76 -0.22 -22.64 -22.44
CA ALA A 76 1.07 -22.62 -23.13
C ALA A 76 2.28 -22.46 -22.19
N MET A 77 2.07 -22.26 -20.89
CA MET A 77 3.14 -22.12 -19.89
C MET A 77 3.59 -23.50 -19.38
N PRO A 78 4.87 -23.64 -18.97
CA PRO A 78 5.28 -24.75 -18.12
C PRO A 78 4.44 -24.80 -16.83
N ASP A 79 4.21 -26.00 -16.30
CA ASP A 79 3.29 -26.25 -15.17
C ASP A 79 3.47 -25.27 -14.01
N ALA A 80 4.71 -25.02 -13.57
CA ALA A 80 4.99 -24.13 -12.44
C ALA A 80 4.55 -22.67 -12.72
N LEU A 81 4.78 -22.16 -13.93
CA LEU A 81 4.35 -20.82 -14.33
C LEU A 81 2.83 -20.77 -14.48
N GLY A 82 2.23 -21.80 -15.05
CA GLY A 82 0.77 -21.90 -15.19
C GLY A 82 0.07 -21.87 -13.83
N GLN A 83 0.57 -22.64 -12.85
CA GLN A 83 0.04 -22.64 -11.48
C GLN A 83 0.20 -21.27 -10.80
N ALA A 84 1.36 -20.61 -10.97
CA ALA A 84 1.58 -19.26 -10.45
C ALA A 84 0.60 -18.25 -11.09
N ALA A 85 0.40 -18.30 -12.40
CA ALA A 85 -0.56 -17.45 -13.11
C ALA A 85 -2.01 -17.67 -12.63
N MET A 86 -2.42 -18.93 -12.43
CA MET A 86 -3.74 -19.25 -11.88
C MET A 86 -3.92 -18.72 -10.46
N ALA A 87 -2.90 -18.85 -9.60
CA ALA A 87 -2.91 -18.31 -8.25
C ALA A 87 -3.04 -16.77 -8.25
N GLN A 88 -2.29 -16.09 -9.12
CA GLN A 88 -2.37 -14.63 -9.27
C GLN A 88 -3.74 -14.17 -9.77
N ARG A 89 -4.33 -14.87 -10.76
CA ARG A 89 -5.71 -14.62 -11.23
C ARG A 89 -6.72 -14.74 -10.08
N ALA A 90 -6.64 -15.81 -9.31
CA ALA A 90 -7.52 -16.05 -8.17
C ALA A 90 -7.36 -14.98 -7.07
N ALA A 91 -6.13 -14.55 -6.79
CA ALA A 91 -5.84 -13.52 -5.80
C ALA A 91 -6.42 -12.14 -6.15
N VAL A 92 -6.45 -11.79 -7.45
CA VAL A 92 -7.04 -10.55 -7.97
C VAL A 92 -8.56 -10.51 -7.81
N GLN A 93 -9.23 -11.65 -7.99
CA GLN A 93 -10.69 -11.73 -7.86
C GLN A 93 -11.16 -11.86 -6.39
N ARG A 94 -10.26 -12.26 -5.48
CA ARG A 94 -10.58 -12.46 -4.06
C ARG A 94 -11.03 -11.14 -3.40
N PRO A 95 -12.24 -11.07 -2.83
CA PRO A 95 -12.71 -9.89 -2.10
C PRO A 95 -11.74 -9.49 -0.99
N ARG A 96 -11.58 -8.18 -0.76
CA ARG A 96 -10.87 -7.68 0.43
C ARG A 96 -11.85 -7.52 1.59
N SER A 97 -11.71 -8.37 2.60
CA SER A 97 -12.52 -8.32 3.82
C SER A 97 -12.41 -6.96 4.49
N ALA A 98 -13.50 -6.51 5.12
CA ALA A 98 -13.49 -5.30 5.93
C ALA A 98 -12.55 -5.46 7.14
N LEU A 99 -11.88 -4.38 7.53
CA LEU A 99 -11.08 -4.34 8.76
C LEU A 99 -12.00 -4.03 9.94
N VAL A 100 -12.00 -4.90 10.94
CA VAL A 100 -12.70 -4.68 12.22
C VAL A 100 -11.68 -4.12 13.21
N LEU A 101 -11.78 -2.81 13.47
CA LEU A 101 -10.81 -2.02 14.23
C LEU A 101 -11.48 -1.48 15.50
N GLY A 102 -11.65 -2.34 16.50
CA GLY A 102 -12.48 -2.06 17.66
C GLY A 102 -13.96 -1.95 17.25
N GLU A 103 -14.61 -0.82 17.57
CA GLU A 103 -16.01 -0.57 17.22
C GLU A 103 -16.20 -0.13 15.74
N ARG A 104 -15.09 0.20 15.04
CA ARG A 104 -15.13 0.67 13.65
C ARG A 104 -14.98 -0.51 12.69
N THR A 105 -15.83 -0.55 11.66
CA THR A 105 -15.64 -1.44 10.50
C THR A 105 -15.29 -0.61 9.28
N VAL A 106 -14.09 -0.81 8.74
CA VAL A 106 -13.59 -0.13 7.54
C VAL A 106 -13.72 -1.06 6.35
N ARG A 107 -14.62 -0.72 5.41
CA ARG A 107 -14.89 -1.54 4.22
C ARG A 107 -13.86 -1.27 3.13
N LEU A 108 -13.22 -2.32 2.63
CA LEU A 108 -12.14 -2.23 1.64
C LEU A 108 -12.60 -2.49 0.20
N ASN A 109 -13.92 -2.44 -0.05
CA ASN A 109 -14.49 -2.50 -1.40
C ASN A 109 -14.55 -1.12 -2.10
N GLU A 110 -14.13 -0.07 -1.41
CA GLU A 110 -13.87 1.27 -1.95
C GLU A 110 -12.65 1.89 -1.27
N PRO A 111 -11.99 2.90 -1.89
CA PRO A 111 -10.82 3.53 -1.30
C PRO A 111 -11.15 4.28 0.00
N GLN A 112 -10.36 4.03 1.05
CA GLN A 112 -10.49 4.66 2.35
C GLN A 112 -9.30 5.58 2.62
N LEU A 113 -9.54 6.68 3.32
CA LEU A 113 -8.49 7.62 3.70
C LEU A 113 -7.87 7.26 5.05
N MET A 114 -6.55 7.24 5.08
CA MET A 114 -5.74 7.07 6.28
C MET A 114 -4.96 8.38 6.53
N GLY A 115 -5.32 9.10 7.59
CA GLY A 115 -4.76 10.42 7.91
C GLY A 115 -3.41 10.31 8.60
N ILE A 116 -2.40 11.03 8.11
CA ILE A 116 -1.05 11.05 8.69
C ILE A 116 -1.00 12.03 9.87
N LEU A 117 -0.78 11.52 11.08
CA LEU A 117 -0.56 12.31 12.29
C LEU A 117 0.88 12.09 12.82
N ASN A 118 1.80 12.97 12.41
CA ASN A 118 3.18 12.93 12.89
C ASN A 118 3.29 13.62 14.26
N VAL A 119 3.54 12.85 15.30
CA VAL A 119 3.65 13.31 16.68
C VAL A 119 5.12 13.57 17.02
N THR A 120 5.70 14.55 16.34
CA THR A 120 7.08 15.01 16.57
C THR A 120 7.08 16.40 17.20
N PRO A 121 8.13 16.79 17.96
CA PRO A 121 8.23 18.14 18.53
C PRO A 121 8.07 19.25 17.49
N ASP A 122 8.58 19.05 16.27
CA ASP A 122 8.46 20.04 15.19
C ASP A 122 7.00 20.27 14.75
N SER A 123 6.10 19.30 15.00
CA SER A 123 4.71 19.35 14.55
C SER A 123 3.76 19.88 15.62
N PHE A 124 4.08 19.71 16.90
CA PHE A 124 3.19 19.99 18.03
C PHE A 124 3.94 20.53 19.27
N SER A 125 4.91 21.42 19.07
CA SER A 125 5.55 22.16 20.17
C SER A 125 5.44 23.67 19.98
N ASP A 126 5.24 24.39 21.08
CA ASP A 126 5.36 25.85 21.16
C ASP A 126 6.84 26.30 21.23
N GLY A 127 7.75 25.58 20.55
CA GLY A 127 9.20 25.81 20.62
C GLY A 127 9.93 25.06 21.76
N GLY A 128 9.25 24.08 22.39
CA GLY A 128 9.83 23.17 23.39
C GLY A 128 10.19 21.78 22.84
N LYS A 129 10.89 20.95 23.63
CA LYS A 129 11.21 19.56 23.26
C LYS A 129 10.05 18.56 23.45
N HIS A 130 8.91 19.02 23.96
CA HIS A 130 7.80 18.17 24.39
C HIS A 130 6.64 18.33 23.42
N VAL A 131 5.96 17.22 23.13
CA VAL A 131 4.75 17.18 22.30
C VAL A 131 3.55 17.52 23.17
N ASP A 132 2.69 18.43 22.72
CA ASP A 132 1.35 18.57 23.27
C ASP A 132 0.43 17.44 22.76
N ALA A 133 0.25 16.41 23.60
CA ALA A 133 -0.60 15.26 23.28
C ALA A 133 -2.07 15.64 23.09
N VAL A 134 -2.56 16.71 23.73
CA VAL A 134 -3.94 17.18 23.57
C VAL A 134 -4.11 17.79 22.19
N ALA A 135 -3.21 18.70 21.80
CA ALA A 135 -3.24 19.31 20.46
C ALA A 135 -3.10 18.26 19.34
N ALA A 136 -2.22 17.26 19.53
CA ALA A 136 -2.09 16.15 18.58
C ALA A 136 -3.36 15.31 18.47
N ALA A 137 -4.02 14.99 19.60
CA ALA A 137 -5.29 14.27 19.60
C ALA A 137 -6.42 15.08 18.94
N GLU A 138 -6.51 16.39 19.21
CA GLU A 138 -7.46 17.29 18.55
C GLU A 138 -7.27 17.32 17.03
N ALA A 139 -6.03 17.35 16.55
CA ALA A 139 -5.72 17.24 15.13
C ALA A 139 -6.18 15.89 14.54
N GLY A 140 -5.98 14.78 15.27
CA GLY A 140 -6.49 13.47 14.87
C GLY A 140 -8.02 13.40 14.81
N PHE A 141 -8.73 13.99 15.79
CA PHE A 141 -10.19 14.10 15.75
C PHE A 141 -10.68 14.97 14.59
N ALA A 142 -9.98 16.07 14.28
CA ALA A 142 -10.30 16.90 13.14
C ALA A 142 -10.13 16.15 11.80
N MET A 143 -9.08 15.34 11.64
CA MET A 143 -8.90 14.47 10.47
C MET A 143 -10.02 13.43 10.35
N ALA A 144 -10.40 12.79 11.45
CA ALA A 144 -11.51 11.83 11.48
C ALA A 144 -12.84 12.50 11.08
N ALA A 145 -13.13 13.69 11.62
CA ALA A 145 -14.30 14.48 11.26
C ALA A 145 -14.27 14.94 9.79
N ALA A 146 -13.08 15.22 9.24
CA ALA A 146 -12.90 15.54 7.83
C ALA A 146 -13.09 14.35 6.89
N GLY A 147 -13.17 13.12 7.42
CA GLY A 147 -13.49 11.89 6.71
C GLY A 147 -12.37 10.87 6.60
N ALA A 148 -11.31 10.97 7.43
CA ALA A 148 -10.36 9.89 7.58
C ALA A 148 -11.03 8.67 8.24
N ALA A 149 -10.90 7.50 7.62
CA ALA A 149 -11.40 6.25 8.19
C ALA A 149 -10.47 5.71 9.28
N ILE A 150 -9.17 5.97 9.14
CA ILE A 150 -8.09 5.54 10.04
C ILE A 150 -7.16 6.75 10.27
N ILE A 151 -6.65 6.91 11.49
CA ILE A 151 -5.57 7.86 11.79
C ILE A 151 -4.29 7.07 12.06
N ASP A 152 -3.23 7.42 11.33
CA ASP A 152 -1.91 6.82 11.43
C ASP A 152 -0.98 7.71 12.26
N VAL A 153 -0.65 7.25 13.46
CA VAL A 153 0.12 8.00 14.44
C VAL A 153 1.58 7.56 14.37
N GLY A 154 2.50 8.49 14.15
CA GLY A 154 3.94 8.21 14.09
C GLY A 154 4.76 9.12 15.01
N GLY A 155 5.60 8.55 15.87
CA GLY A 155 6.45 9.30 16.82
C GLY A 155 7.88 9.54 16.34
N GLU A 156 8.31 8.83 15.28
CA GLU A 156 9.63 8.91 14.66
C GLU A 156 9.51 9.42 13.21
N SER A 157 10.37 10.38 12.84
CA SER A 157 10.47 10.83 11.45
C SER A 157 11.26 9.80 10.65
N THR A 158 10.68 9.28 9.58
CA THR A 158 11.35 8.36 8.65
C THR A 158 11.86 9.08 7.41
N ARG A 159 12.07 10.40 7.48
CA ARG A 159 12.63 11.20 6.38
C ARG A 159 14.13 10.87 6.22
N PRO A 160 14.70 10.99 5.00
CA PRO A 160 16.13 10.79 4.79
C PRO A 160 16.97 11.65 5.75
N GLY A 161 17.89 11.01 6.49
CA GLY A 161 18.79 11.67 7.44
C GLY A 161 18.18 12.05 8.79
N ALA A 162 16.94 11.65 9.10
CA ALA A 162 16.35 11.88 10.41
C ALA A 162 17.09 11.07 11.51
N PRO A 163 17.35 11.65 12.70
CA PRO A 163 17.97 10.94 13.80
C PRO A 163 17.03 9.86 14.35
N LEU A 164 17.62 8.74 14.81
CA LEU A 164 16.87 7.71 15.54
C LEU A 164 16.34 8.28 16.85
N VAL A 165 15.11 7.91 17.19
CA VAL A 165 14.48 8.23 18.48
C VAL A 165 14.62 7.01 19.39
N TRP A 166 14.97 7.20 20.66
CA TRP A 166 14.94 6.09 21.61
C TRP A 166 13.50 5.59 21.79
N GLU A 167 13.30 4.28 21.92
CA GLU A 167 11.96 3.68 21.94
C GLU A 167 11.07 4.25 23.06
N GLY A 168 11.61 4.52 24.25
CA GLY A 168 10.84 5.13 25.33
C GLY A 168 10.42 6.57 25.06
N ASP A 169 11.24 7.35 24.33
CA ASP A 169 10.86 8.70 23.89
C ASP A 169 9.76 8.64 22.82
N GLU A 170 9.80 7.64 21.94
CA GLU A 170 8.76 7.43 20.94
C GLU A 170 7.44 7.00 21.60
N VAL A 171 7.49 6.06 22.56
CA VAL A 171 6.32 5.67 23.38
C VAL A 171 5.71 6.88 24.06
N ALA A 172 6.52 7.70 24.74
CA ALA A 172 6.05 8.89 25.45
C ALA A 172 5.37 9.92 24.53
N ARG A 173 5.71 9.95 23.24
CA ARG A 173 5.06 10.81 22.24
C ARG A 173 3.70 10.26 21.81
N VAL A 174 3.62 8.96 21.53
CA VAL A 174 2.45 8.38 20.84
C VAL A 174 1.39 7.85 21.80
N GLU A 175 1.76 7.32 22.96
CA GLU A 175 0.86 6.56 23.84
C GLU A 175 -0.39 7.36 24.25
N GLY A 176 -0.20 8.60 24.74
CA GLY A 176 -1.29 9.47 25.15
C GLY A 176 -2.22 9.87 24.00
N VAL A 177 -1.66 10.10 22.80
CA VAL A 177 -2.42 10.45 21.59
C VAL A 177 -3.25 9.25 21.13
N VAL A 178 -2.63 8.06 21.05
CA VAL A 178 -3.31 6.81 20.68
C VAL A 178 -4.46 6.53 21.65
N ALA A 179 -4.22 6.60 22.96
CA ALA A 179 -5.24 6.35 23.98
C ALA A 179 -6.42 7.31 23.86
N ALA A 180 -6.16 8.61 23.66
CA ALA A 180 -7.21 9.62 23.50
C ALA A 180 -8.06 9.35 22.25
N LEU A 181 -7.44 9.08 21.10
CA LEU A 181 -8.12 8.81 19.84
C LEU A 181 -8.94 7.51 19.90
N ALA A 182 -8.35 6.43 20.41
CA ALA A 182 -9.02 5.15 20.55
C ALA A 182 -10.24 5.24 21.48
N LYS A 183 -10.10 5.90 22.64
CA LYS A 183 -11.23 6.16 23.56
C LYS A 183 -12.33 7.01 22.92
N GLY A 184 -11.97 7.91 22.01
CA GLY A 184 -12.92 8.69 21.20
C GLY A 184 -13.55 7.92 20.03
N GLY A 185 -13.28 6.62 19.90
CA GLY A 185 -13.85 5.77 18.86
C GLY A 185 -13.23 5.96 17.47
N VAL A 186 -12.02 6.51 17.38
CA VAL A 186 -11.25 6.60 16.14
C VAL A 186 -10.49 5.30 15.92
N ALA A 187 -10.47 4.79 14.69
CA ALA A 187 -9.59 3.67 14.35
C ALA A 187 -8.15 4.18 14.21
N VAL A 188 -7.24 3.64 15.03
CA VAL A 188 -5.86 4.11 15.11
C VAL A 188 -4.90 3.05 14.56
N SER A 189 -3.99 3.49 13.70
CA SER A 189 -2.81 2.76 13.27
C SER A 189 -1.57 3.38 13.93
N ILE A 190 -0.60 2.55 14.32
CA ILE A 190 0.69 3.00 14.81
C ILE A 190 1.76 2.82 13.71
N ASP A 191 2.37 3.92 13.27
CA ASP A 191 3.51 3.96 12.35
C ASP A 191 4.80 3.81 13.15
N THR A 192 5.28 2.57 13.27
CA THR A 192 6.53 2.26 13.96
C THR A 192 7.13 0.95 13.48
N ARG A 193 8.43 0.82 13.69
CA ARG A 193 9.24 -0.37 13.38
C ARG A 193 9.81 -1.06 14.64
N LYS A 194 9.53 -0.51 15.83
CA LYS A 194 10.09 -0.96 17.11
C LYS A 194 9.03 -1.72 17.89
N ALA A 195 9.37 -2.93 18.34
CA ALA A 195 8.40 -3.80 19.01
C ALA A 195 7.88 -3.20 20.32
N ALA A 196 8.74 -2.51 21.09
CA ALA A 196 8.31 -1.85 22.33
C ALA A 196 7.24 -0.77 22.09
N VAL A 197 7.36 -0.03 20.98
CA VAL A 197 6.39 1.00 20.59
C VAL A 197 5.09 0.35 20.09
N MET A 198 5.19 -0.74 19.33
CA MET A 198 4.02 -1.54 18.92
C MET A 198 3.25 -2.02 20.15
N GLU A 199 3.93 -2.63 21.13
CA GLU A 199 3.32 -3.15 22.37
C GLU A 199 2.58 -2.04 23.14
N ALA A 200 3.24 -0.90 23.36
CA ALA A 200 2.66 0.22 24.09
C ALA A 200 1.44 0.83 23.35
N ALA A 201 1.55 1.03 22.03
CA ALA A 201 0.46 1.59 21.23
C ALA A 201 -0.74 0.65 21.14
N LEU A 202 -0.51 -0.66 20.99
CA LEU A 202 -1.58 -1.66 20.99
C LEU A 202 -2.26 -1.72 22.36
N ALA A 203 -1.51 -1.66 23.46
CA ALA A 203 -2.07 -1.58 24.81
C ALA A 203 -2.89 -0.29 25.04
N ALA A 204 -2.49 0.81 24.40
CA ALA A 204 -3.23 2.08 24.42
C ALA A 204 -4.47 2.09 23.51
N GLY A 205 -4.68 1.09 22.65
CA GLY A 205 -5.86 0.94 21.81
C GLY A 205 -5.65 1.14 20.31
N ALA A 206 -4.39 1.21 19.83
CA ALA A 206 -4.13 1.06 18.40
C ALA A 206 -4.64 -0.30 17.90
N ALA A 207 -5.17 -0.31 16.67
CA ALA A 207 -5.79 -1.49 16.06
C ALA A 207 -5.01 -2.00 14.85
N ILE A 208 -4.02 -1.26 14.34
CA ILE A 208 -3.18 -1.63 13.20
C ILE A 208 -1.73 -1.30 13.52
N VAL A 209 -0.80 -2.16 13.12
CA VAL A 209 0.63 -1.83 13.05
C VAL A 209 1.01 -1.49 11.61
N ASN A 210 1.50 -0.28 11.37
CA ASN A 210 2.05 0.14 10.09
C ASN A 210 3.58 0.16 10.18
N ASP A 211 4.25 -0.84 9.61
CA ASP A 211 5.71 -0.98 9.71
C ASP A 211 6.38 -0.80 8.35
N ILE A 212 7.11 0.31 8.21
CA ILE A 212 7.88 0.65 7.02
C ILE A 212 9.01 -0.36 6.69
N SER A 213 9.43 -1.17 7.66
CA SER A 213 10.42 -2.25 7.50
C SER A 213 9.77 -3.60 7.17
N ALA A 214 8.44 -3.67 7.17
CA ALA A 214 7.65 -4.90 7.07
C ALA A 214 8.08 -5.97 8.10
N LEU A 215 8.22 -5.57 9.37
CA LEU A 215 8.60 -6.42 10.50
C LEU A 215 10.01 -7.02 10.38
N ARG A 216 10.92 -6.29 9.72
CA ARG A 216 12.32 -6.74 9.54
C ARG A 216 13.32 -5.96 10.39
N TYR A 217 12.95 -4.81 10.93
CA TYR A 217 13.84 -3.98 11.74
C TYR A 217 14.06 -4.56 13.14
N ASP A 218 12.97 -4.79 13.88
CA ASP A 218 13.00 -5.39 15.22
C ASP A 218 12.62 -6.87 15.14
N ALA A 219 13.49 -7.74 15.66
CA ALA A 219 13.29 -9.18 15.65
C ALA A 219 12.04 -9.63 16.43
N ARG A 220 11.57 -8.84 17.41
CA ARG A 220 10.34 -9.13 18.18
C ARG A 220 9.06 -8.71 17.47
N ALA A 221 9.13 -7.89 16.41
CA ALA A 221 7.94 -7.29 15.79
C ALA A 221 6.93 -8.33 15.28
N VAL A 222 7.42 -9.45 14.71
CA VAL A 222 6.57 -10.55 14.24
C VAL A 222 5.81 -11.20 15.40
N GLU A 223 6.48 -11.44 16.52
CA GLU A 223 5.87 -12.02 17.73
C GLU A 223 4.78 -11.10 18.29
N VAL A 224 5.07 -9.79 18.38
CA VAL A 224 4.12 -8.79 18.87
C VAL A 224 2.85 -8.76 18.01
N VAL A 225 2.99 -8.65 16.68
CA VAL A 225 1.86 -8.61 15.76
C VAL A 225 1.06 -9.92 15.80
N THR A 226 1.74 -11.06 15.87
CA THR A 226 1.10 -12.38 15.95
C THR A 226 0.32 -12.54 17.25
N GLY A 227 0.92 -12.17 18.40
CA GLY A 227 0.29 -12.23 19.71
C GLY A 227 -0.90 -11.29 19.85
N ALA A 228 -0.80 -10.08 19.28
CA ALA A 228 -1.91 -9.12 19.25
C ALA A 228 -3.02 -9.51 18.27
N GLY A 229 -2.68 -10.26 17.20
CA GLY A 229 -3.62 -10.61 16.15
C GLY A 229 -4.23 -9.38 15.46
N CYS A 230 -3.48 -8.28 15.34
CA CYS A 230 -3.95 -7.07 14.66
C CYS A 230 -3.60 -7.10 13.16
N PRO A 231 -4.32 -6.33 12.31
CA PRO A 231 -3.85 -6.00 10.98
C PRO A 231 -2.45 -5.37 10.96
N VAL A 232 -1.68 -5.70 9.93
CA VAL A 232 -0.32 -5.18 9.74
C VAL A 232 -0.09 -4.72 8.31
N VAL A 233 0.50 -3.53 8.15
CA VAL A 233 0.99 -3.02 6.87
C VAL A 233 2.44 -3.42 6.70
N LEU A 234 2.72 -4.15 5.63
CA LEU A 234 4.06 -4.56 5.22
C LEU A 234 4.50 -3.65 4.07
N MET A 235 5.38 -2.68 4.36
CA MET A 235 5.90 -1.78 3.34
C MET A 235 7.22 -2.29 2.74
N HIS A 236 7.43 -1.99 1.46
CA HIS A 236 8.75 -2.07 0.88
C HIS A 236 9.63 -0.85 1.21
N ALA A 237 10.67 -1.09 2.01
CA ALA A 237 11.90 -0.28 2.04
C ALA A 237 13.12 -1.12 1.56
N PRO A 238 14.10 -0.54 0.85
CA PRO A 238 15.29 -1.24 0.38
C PRO A 238 16.18 -1.75 1.52
N SER A 239 16.15 -1.09 2.68
CA SER A 239 16.88 -1.50 3.88
C SER A 239 15.93 -1.71 5.05
N ALA A 240 16.25 -2.71 5.87
CA ALA A 240 15.63 -2.96 7.17
C ALA A 240 16.51 -2.48 8.33
N LYS A 241 17.58 -1.72 8.06
CA LYS A 241 18.46 -1.14 9.08
C LYS A 241 17.88 0.18 9.63
N SER A 242 18.71 0.92 10.38
CA SER A 242 18.40 2.25 10.90
C SER A 242 17.96 3.24 9.80
N ASP A 243 18.62 3.23 8.64
CA ASP A 243 18.21 3.99 7.47
C ASP A 243 17.41 3.10 6.49
N PRO A 244 16.09 3.33 6.33
CA PRO A 244 15.27 2.58 5.37
C PRO A 244 15.54 2.97 3.91
N HIS A 245 16.29 4.05 3.64
CA HIS A 245 16.64 4.50 2.30
C HIS A 245 17.96 3.90 1.78
N GLU A 246 18.75 3.26 2.65
CA GLU A 246 20.02 2.62 2.27
C GLU A 246 19.74 1.43 1.32
N GLY A 247 20.48 1.32 0.23
CA GLY A 247 20.36 0.20 -0.71
C GLY A 247 20.95 0.49 -2.08
N SER A 248 21.24 -0.57 -2.82
CA SER A 248 21.53 -0.49 -4.26
C SER A 248 20.24 -0.31 -5.05
N GLY A 249 20.33 0.30 -6.24
CA GLY A 249 19.19 0.48 -7.14
C GLY A 249 18.51 -0.85 -7.53
N TYR A 250 17.39 -0.74 -8.23
CA TYR A 250 16.58 -1.87 -8.67
C TYR A 250 16.92 -2.24 -10.11
N ASP A 251 16.91 -3.53 -10.43
CA ASP A 251 17.01 -4.01 -11.81
C ASP A 251 15.70 -3.74 -12.56
N HIS A 252 14.57 -4.00 -11.87
CA HIS A 252 13.25 -3.65 -12.34
C HIS A 252 12.36 -3.25 -11.15
N PRO A 253 12.25 -1.95 -10.82
CA PRO A 253 11.62 -1.46 -9.59
C PRO A 253 10.26 -2.09 -9.25
N LEU A 254 9.38 -2.23 -10.23
CA LEU A 254 8.06 -2.83 -10.00
C LEU A 254 8.12 -4.32 -9.59
N LEU A 255 8.98 -5.12 -10.24
CA LEU A 255 9.03 -6.57 -10.03
C LEU A 255 9.88 -6.91 -8.81
N ASP A 256 10.93 -6.14 -8.55
CA ASP A 256 11.79 -6.33 -7.38
C ASP A 256 11.03 -6.00 -6.09
N VAL A 257 10.23 -4.90 -6.11
CA VAL A 257 9.35 -4.55 -5.00
C VAL A 257 8.26 -5.61 -4.79
N TYR A 258 7.66 -6.10 -5.88
CA TYR A 258 6.69 -7.20 -5.83
C TYR A 258 7.27 -8.45 -5.19
N ASP A 259 8.43 -8.91 -5.65
CA ASP A 259 9.08 -10.14 -5.18
C ASP A 259 9.46 -10.08 -3.71
N MET A 260 9.95 -8.92 -3.24
CA MET A 260 10.28 -8.73 -1.84
C MET A 260 9.01 -8.81 -0.97
N LEU A 261 7.92 -8.14 -1.38
CA LEU A 261 6.65 -8.20 -0.66
C LEU A 261 6.05 -9.61 -0.68
N GLU A 262 6.08 -10.32 -1.81
CA GLU A 262 5.64 -11.72 -1.94
C GLU A 262 6.38 -12.62 -0.93
N ALA A 263 7.71 -12.55 -0.92
CA ALA A 263 8.54 -13.31 0.01
C ALA A 263 8.25 -12.94 1.47
N ARG A 264 8.02 -11.65 1.75
CA ARG A 264 7.74 -11.19 3.10
C ARG A 264 6.37 -11.63 3.61
N ILE A 265 5.35 -11.59 2.77
CA ILE A 265 4.01 -12.11 3.08
C ILE A 265 4.12 -13.59 3.45
N ALA A 266 4.80 -14.38 2.61
CA ALA A 266 5.01 -15.81 2.88
C ALA A 266 5.70 -16.05 4.23
N ALA A 267 6.73 -15.27 4.56
CA ALA A 267 7.42 -15.35 5.85
C ALA A 267 6.52 -14.99 7.04
N CYS A 268 5.69 -13.94 6.92
CA CYS A 268 4.74 -13.55 7.95
C CYS A 268 3.66 -14.62 8.19
N ILE A 269 3.12 -15.20 7.11
CA ILE A 269 2.12 -16.27 7.19
C ILE A 269 2.72 -17.52 7.86
N ALA A 270 3.96 -17.89 7.48
CA ALA A 270 4.66 -19.02 8.09
C ALA A 270 4.93 -18.79 9.59
N ALA A 271 5.05 -17.54 10.03
CA ALA A 271 5.20 -17.18 11.44
C ALA A 271 3.86 -17.09 12.21
N GLY A 272 2.71 -17.29 11.54
CA GLY A 272 1.40 -17.34 12.18
C GLY A 272 0.52 -16.11 12.00
N ILE A 273 0.96 -15.11 11.21
CA ILE A 273 0.11 -13.95 10.88
C ILE A 273 -0.99 -14.40 9.91
N ASP A 274 -2.24 -14.15 10.28
CA ASP A 274 -3.41 -14.42 9.44
C ASP A 274 -3.30 -13.66 8.10
N PRO A 275 -3.34 -14.35 6.94
CA PRO A 275 -3.32 -13.69 5.63
C PRO A 275 -4.37 -12.58 5.45
N ALA A 276 -5.54 -12.70 6.10
CA ALA A 276 -6.60 -11.70 6.04
C ALA A 276 -6.26 -10.38 6.78
N LYS A 277 -5.19 -10.38 7.58
CA LYS A 277 -4.70 -9.24 8.37
C LYS A 277 -3.52 -8.53 7.71
N ILE A 278 -3.00 -9.03 6.60
CA ILE A 278 -1.84 -8.45 5.92
C ILE A 278 -2.28 -7.44 4.87
N ILE A 279 -1.73 -6.22 4.96
CA ILE A 279 -1.86 -5.13 3.99
C ILE A 279 -0.47 -4.88 3.40
N VAL A 280 -0.38 -4.55 2.11
CA VAL A 280 0.91 -4.28 1.43
C VAL A 280 1.05 -2.81 1.04
N ASP A 281 2.24 -2.25 1.17
CA ASP A 281 2.59 -0.92 0.67
C ASP A 281 3.86 -0.99 -0.22
N PRO A 282 3.79 -0.60 -1.50
CA PRO A 282 4.97 -0.53 -2.39
C PRO A 282 6.07 0.45 -1.94
N GLY A 283 5.79 1.30 -0.94
CA GLY A 283 6.76 2.14 -0.26
C GLY A 283 7.35 3.24 -1.13
N LEU A 284 6.49 4.03 -1.77
CA LEU A 284 6.92 5.16 -2.60
C LEU A 284 7.87 6.10 -1.84
N GLY A 285 8.92 6.59 -2.48
CA GLY A 285 9.88 7.54 -1.91
C GLY A 285 10.89 6.97 -0.91
N PHE A 286 10.82 5.67 -0.56
CA PHE A 286 11.80 5.00 0.29
C PHE A 286 12.91 4.35 -0.55
N GLY A 287 14.06 5.03 -0.61
CA GLY A 287 15.24 4.68 -1.42
C GLY A 287 14.93 4.42 -2.90
N LYS A 288 14.02 5.22 -3.49
CA LYS A 288 13.55 5.09 -4.88
C LYS A 288 13.67 6.42 -5.61
N GLY A 289 14.24 6.39 -6.81
CA GLY A 289 14.29 7.55 -7.71
C GLY A 289 12.92 7.93 -8.27
N VAL A 290 12.83 9.05 -8.99
CA VAL A 290 11.57 9.49 -9.62
C VAL A 290 11.08 8.44 -10.61
N ALA A 291 11.96 7.90 -11.46
CA ALA A 291 11.60 6.87 -12.43
C ALA A 291 11.07 5.59 -11.76
N ASP A 292 11.69 5.13 -10.68
CA ASP A 292 11.28 3.94 -9.93
C ASP A 292 9.87 4.10 -9.35
N ASN A 293 9.63 5.25 -8.72
CA ASN A 293 8.33 5.58 -8.16
C ASN A 293 7.26 5.69 -9.27
N LEU A 294 7.58 6.22 -10.46
CA LEU A 294 6.65 6.29 -11.59
C LEU A 294 6.30 4.89 -12.09
N ALA A 295 7.29 3.99 -12.16
CA ALA A 295 7.07 2.59 -12.53
C ALA A 295 6.13 1.89 -11.53
N LEU A 296 6.27 2.16 -10.23
CA LEU A 296 5.37 1.64 -9.19
C LEU A 296 3.95 2.21 -9.30
N VAL A 297 3.80 3.52 -9.51
CA VAL A 297 2.48 4.16 -9.68
C VAL A 297 1.79 3.59 -10.92
N ASN A 298 2.49 3.51 -12.05
CA ASN A 298 1.95 2.96 -13.29
C ASN A 298 1.65 1.45 -13.20
N GLY A 299 2.31 0.75 -12.26
CA GLY A 299 2.25 -0.68 -12.05
C GLY A 299 1.41 -1.13 -10.86
N LEU A 300 0.73 -0.21 -10.16
CA LEU A 300 0.14 -0.47 -8.85
C LEU A 300 -0.85 -1.65 -8.86
N ALA A 301 -1.60 -1.81 -9.95
CA ALA A 301 -2.57 -2.90 -10.06
C ALA A 301 -1.93 -4.30 -9.96
N LEU A 302 -0.62 -4.46 -10.20
CA LEU A 302 0.08 -5.73 -10.08
C LEU A 302 0.01 -6.27 -8.64
N PHE A 303 0.10 -5.40 -7.64
CA PHE A 303 0.15 -5.83 -6.24
C PHE A 303 -1.14 -6.51 -5.76
N HIS A 304 -2.25 -6.41 -6.52
CA HIS A 304 -3.47 -7.17 -6.21
C HIS A 304 -3.30 -8.69 -6.34
N THR A 305 -2.33 -9.15 -7.14
CA THR A 305 -2.02 -10.58 -7.26
C THR A 305 -1.36 -11.17 -6.02
N LEU A 306 -0.90 -10.33 -5.08
CA LEU A 306 -0.45 -10.78 -3.76
C LEU A 306 -1.61 -11.20 -2.85
N GLY A 307 -2.86 -10.89 -3.23
CA GLY A 307 -4.05 -11.28 -2.48
C GLY A 307 -4.32 -10.45 -1.22
N CYS A 308 -3.57 -9.37 -1.00
CA CYS A 308 -3.71 -8.44 0.12
C CYS A 308 -4.36 -7.12 -0.32
N PRO A 309 -4.98 -6.36 0.61
CA PRO A 309 -5.27 -4.94 0.39
C PRO A 309 -3.99 -4.14 0.18
N ILE A 310 -4.08 -3.08 -0.61
CA ILE A 310 -2.97 -2.18 -0.93
C ILE A 310 -3.16 -0.86 -0.19
N LEU A 311 -2.14 -0.46 0.57
CA LEU A 311 -1.96 0.89 1.07
C LEU A 311 -1.05 1.66 0.11
N PHE A 312 -1.44 2.88 -0.22
CA PHE A 312 -0.71 3.77 -1.10
C PHE A 312 -0.50 5.13 -0.43
N GLY A 313 0.76 5.46 -0.13
CA GLY A 313 1.14 6.77 0.42
C GLY A 313 2.01 7.55 -0.56
N ALA A 314 1.47 8.62 -1.16
CA ALA A 314 2.23 9.52 -2.03
C ALA A 314 2.20 10.99 -1.61
N SER A 315 1.51 11.30 -0.50
CA SER A 315 1.25 12.67 -0.06
C SER A 315 2.54 13.48 0.18
N ARG A 316 2.64 14.63 -0.50
CA ARG A 316 3.71 15.62 -0.39
C ARG A 316 5.14 15.10 -0.66
N LYS A 317 5.27 13.90 -1.25
CA LYS A 317 6.58 13.27 -1.50
C LYS A 317 7.42 14.05 -2.52
N ARG A 318 8.74 13.90 -2.44
CA ARG A 318 9.74 14.56 -3.30
C ARG A 318 9.47 14.38 -4.80
N MET A 319 8.91 13.24 -5.20
CA MET A 319 8.50 12.97 -6.57
C MET A 319 7.60 14.07 -7.15
N VAL A 320 6.62 14.57 -6.37
CA VAL A 320 5.71 15.61 -6.86
C VAL A 320 6.50 16.90 -7.14
N GLY A 321 7.38 17.29 -6.21
CA GLY A 321 8.26 18.44 -6.42
C GLY A 321 9.19 18.27 -7.63
N ALA A 322 9.82 17.09 -7.78
CA ALA A 322 10.72 16.83 -8.90
C ALA A 322 10.03 16.87 -10.28
N LEU A 323 8.72 16.60 -10.34
CA LEU A 323 7.93 16.69 -11.58
C LEU A 323 7.29 18.07 -11.79
N ASP A 324 7.25 18.91 -10.75
CA ASP A 324 6.68 20.24 -10.78
C ASP A 324 7.66 21.27 -10.18
N ASN A 325 8.71 21.57 -10.95
CA ASN A 325 9.63 22.70 -10.70
C ASN A 325 10.27 22.74 -9.30
N GLU A 326 10.58 21.58 -8.72
CA GLU A 326 11.12 21.44 -7.36
C GLU A 326 10.22 22.07 -6.29
N ALA A 327 8.90 22.05 -6.49
CA ALA A 327 7.93 22.63 -5.57
C ALA A 327 8.17 22.18 -4.12
N PRO A 328 8.13 23.08 -3.11
CA PRO A 328 8.31 22.73 -1.71
C PRO A 328 7.16 21.86 -1.18
N ALA A 329 7.36 21.19 -0.05
CA ALA A 329 6.46 20.13 0.42
C ALA A 329 5.01 20.59 0.65
N ASP A 330 4.81 21.83 1.08
CA ASP A 330 3.54 22.50 1.32
C ASP A 330 2.81 22.94 0.04
N GLN A 331 3.50 22.97 -1.11
CA GLN A 331 2.92 23.35 -2.41
C GLN A 331 2.63 22.15 -3.32
N ARG A 332 2.68 20.92 -2.78
CA ARG A 332 2.50 19.66 -3.54
C ARG A 332 1.07 19.11 -3.50
N LEU A 333 0.09 19.89 -3.07
CA LEU A 333 -1.29 19.43 -2.87
C LEU A 333 -1.91 18.84 -4.14
N GLY A 334 -1.89 19.59 -5.25
CA GLY A 334 -2.50 19.17 -6.51
C GLY A 334 -1.92 17.85 -7.04
N GLY A 335 -0.60 17.73 -7.09
CA GLY A 335 0.06 16.49 -7.50
C GLY A 335 -0.17 15.32 -6.53
N SER A 336 -0.28 15.61 -5.22
CA SER A 336 -0.62 14.57 -4.23
C SER A 336 -2.02 14.01 -4.46
N VAL A 337 -3.02 14.88 -4.65
CA VAL A 337 -4.40 14.46 -4.93
C VAL A 337 -4.47 13.66 -6.25
N ALA A 338 -3.76 14.09 -7.29
CA ALA A 338 -3.70 13.37 -8.56
C ALA A 338 -3.14 11.95 -8.41
N LEU A 339 -2.07 11.77 -7.62
CA LEU A 339 -1.50 10.44 -7.36
C LEU A 339 -2.45 9.53 -6.59
N HIS A 340 -3.16 10.03 -5.58
CA HIS A 340 -4.14 9.23 -4.84
C HIS A 340 -5.38 8.89 -5.69
N TYR A 341 -5.85 9.80 -6.55
CA TYR A 341 -6.91 9.50 -7.52
C TYR A 341 -6.48 8.40 -8.51
N GLN A 342 -5.23 8.45 -8.99
CA GLN A 342 -4.67 7.42 -9.86
C GLN A 342 -4.53 6.07 -9.14
N ALA A 343 -4.16 6.07 -7.86
CA ALA A 343 -4.08 4.85 -7.05
C ALA A 343 -5.46 4.24 -6.80
N ALA A 344 -6.47 5.07 -6.47
CA ALA A 344 -7.86 4.66 -6.35
C ALA A 344 -8.39 4.05 -7.67
N SER A 345 -8.04 4.64 -8.81
CA SER A 345 -8.41 4.14 -10.14
C SER A 345 -7.73 2.84 -10.54
N GLN A 346 -6.69 2.42 -9.80
CA GLN A 346 -6.05 1.10 -9.91
C GLN A 346 -6.43 0.16 -8.75
N GLY A 347 -7.40 0.55 -7.92
CA GLY A 347 -8.00 -0.27 -6.88
C GLY A 347 -7.30 -0.26 -5.53
N ALA A 348 -6.39 0.69 -5.25
CA ALA A 348 -5.82 0.82 -3.91
C ALA A 348 -6.92 1.04 -2.86
N GLN A 349 -6.90 0.24 -1.80
CA GLN A 349 -7.95 0.23 -0.77
C GLN A 349 -7.70 1.28 0.32
N LEU A 350 -6.44 1.58 0.64
CA LEU A 350 -6.07 2.60 1.62
C LEU A 350 -5.19 3.67 0.98
N LEU A 351 -5.53 4.95 1.18
CA LEU A 351 -4.75 6.10 0.71
C LEU A 351 -4.25 6.88 1.92
N ARG A 352 -2.93 6.90 2.11
CA ARG A 352 -2.28 7.53 3.26
C ARG A 352 -1.92 8.99 2.95
N VAL A 353 -2.64 9.93 3.56
CA VAL A 353 -2.63 11.36 3.15
C VAL A 353 -2.51 12.34 4.32
N HIS A 354 -1.94 13.52 4.05
CA HIS A 354 -2.00 14.67 4.98
C HIS A 354 -3.32 15.45 4.78
N ASP A 355 -3.70 15.69 3.53
CA ASP A 355 -4.78 16.60 3.13
C ASP A 355 -6.12 15.84 2.95
N ILE A 356 -6.83 15.60 4.06
CA ILE A 356 -8.01 14.71 4.09
C ILE A 356 -9.17 15.26 3.25
N ALA A 357 -9.49 16.55 3.38
CA ALA A 357 -10.69 17.13 2.78
C ALA A 357 -10.64 17.09 1.24
N GLU A 358 -9.48 17.41 0.67
CA GLU A 358 -9.21 17.46 -0.76
C GLU A 358 -9.20 16.06 -1.36
N ASN A 359 -8.56 15.09 -0.71
CA ASN A 359 -8.60 13.70 -1.15
C ASN A 359 -10.02 13.12 -1.02
N ARG A 360 -10.77 13.46 0.04
CA ARG A 360 -12.18 13.07 0.16
C ARG A 360 -13.04 13.64 -0.96
N GLN A 361 -12.83 14.91 -1.32
CA GLN A 361 -13.53 15.52 -2.45
C GLN A 361 -13.22 14.77 -3.75
N ALA A 362 -11.94 14.50 -4.03
CA ALA A 362 -11.52 13.74 -5.21
C ALA A 362 -12.12 12.33 -5.25
N LEU A 363 -12.16 11.62 -4.13
CA LEU A 363 -12.76 10.28 -4.05
C LEU A 363 -14.28 10.29 -4.20
N ARG A 364 -14.98 11.34 -3.75
CA ARG A 364 -16.41 11.50 -4.02
C ARG A 364 -16.70 11.70 -5.52
N VAL A 365 -15.85 12.46 -6.21
CA VAL A 365 -15.93 12.59 -7.68
C VAL A 365 -15.64 11.26 -8.35
N TRP A 366 -14.56 10.58 -7.96
CA TRP A 366 -14.22 9.24 -8.45
C TRP A 366 -15.40 8.28 -8.30
N ARG A 367 -16.00 8.22 -7.11
CA ARG A 367 -17.15 7.37 -6.78
C ARG A 367 -18.34 7.69 -7.70
N GLY A 368 -18.70 8.96 -7.84
CA GLY A 368 -19.80 9.39 -8.70
C GLY A 368 -19.60 9.01 -10.18
N LEU A 369 -18.36 9.10 -10.68
CA LEU A 369 -18.03 8.63 -12.03
C LEU A 369 -18.19 7.11 -12.18
N ARG A 370 -17.79 6.32 -11.18
CA ARG A 370 -17.96 4.87 -11.19
C ARG A 370 -19.44 4.46 -11.11
N ASP A 371 -20.22 5.09 -10.23
CA ASP A 371 -21.65 4.78 -10.06
C ASP A 371 -22.45 5.15 -11.33
N ALA A 372 -22.17 6.31 -11.94
CA ALA A 372 -22.83 6.74 -13.17
C ALA A 372 -22.51 5.82 -14.36
N ALA A 373 -21.29 5.32 -14.46
CA ALA A 373 -20.90 4.41 -15.54
C ALA A 373 -21.60 3.04 -15.50
N LEU A 374 -22.03 2.60 -14.31
CA LEU A 374 -22.76 1.33 -14.14
C LEU A 374 -24.27 1.45 -14.41
N THR A 375 -24.80 2.68 -14.49
CA THR A 375 -26.25 2.95 -14.56
C THR A 375 -26.68 3.66 -15.84
N ALA A 376 -25.77 4.38 -16.50
CA ALA A 376 -25.94 4.86 -17.87
C ALA A 376 -25.58 3.76 -18.87
#